data_AF-A0A9D2UJS4-F1
#
_entry.id   AF-A0A9D2UJS4-F1
#
_cell.length_a   1.000
_cell.length_b   1.000
_cell.length_c   1.000
_cell.angle_alpha   90.00
_cell.angle_beta   90.00
_cell.angle_gamma   90.00
#
_symmetry.space_group_name_H-M   'P 1'
#
loop_
_entity.id
_entity.type
_entity.pdbx_description
1 polymer ?
#
loop_
_entity_poly.entity_id
_entity_poly.type
_entity_poly.pdbx_seq_one_letter_code
_entity_poly.pdbx_strand_id
1 'polypeptide(L)'
;MTELERLNEALKEAFAKIGITKKTDMAAYIPYRFSYFSEVTTGHKPMSRLFLNKLYERIGINPQWVRTGEGEMLTEPAVPKAENGSRRQSTRAAKSDMQDVQAFFEELKKQLAEKDEQLSKRDAQIDRLLQIIENLSGN
;
A
#
# COMPACT_ATOMS: atom_id res chain seq x y z
N MET A 1 -22.49 19.94 -2.55
CA MET A 1 -21.22 19.17 -2.57
C MET A 1 -21.39 17.97 -3.47
N THR A 2 -20.46 17.74 -4.39
CA THR A 2 -20.45 16.59 -5.30
C THR A 2 -19.83 15.34 -4.65
N GLU A 3 -19.99 14.17 -5.26
CA GLU A 3 -19.33 12.94 -4.82
C GLU A 3 -17.80 13.08 -4.82
N LEU A 4 -17.24 13.76 -5.82
CA LEU A 4 -15.81 14.02 -5.92
C LEU A 4 -15.30 14.95 -4.80
N GLU A 5 -16.06 16.01 -4.52
CA GLU A 5 -15.74 16.95 -3.43
C GLU A 5 -15.75 16.23 -2.08
N ARG A 6 -16.80 15.42 -1.82
CA ARG A 6 -16.87 14.59 -0.61
C ARG A 6 -15.68 13.64 -0.51
N LEU A 7 -15.35 12.92 -1.58
CA LEU A 7 -14.18 12.05 -1.57
C LEU A 7 -12.91 12.79 -1.15
N ASN A 8 -12.64 13.94 -1.77
CA ASN A 8 -11.42 14.68 -1.52
C ASN A 8 -11.39 15.25 -0.09
N GLU A 9 -12.54 15.64 0.46
CA GLU A 9 -12.68 16.03 1.85
C GLU A 9 -12.40 14.86 2.81
N ALA A 10 -13.03 13.71 2.58
CA ALA A 10 -12.82 12.50 3.38
C ALA A 10 -11.36 12.04 3.34
N LEU A 11 -10.72 12.06 2.16
CA LEU A 11 -9.30 11.73 2.02
C LEU A 11 -8.44 12.70 2.83
N LYS A 12 -8.70 14.00 2.72
CA LYS A 12 -7.94 15.03 3.46
C LYS A 12 -8.04 14.80 4.97
N GLU A 13 -9.25 14.57 5.49
CA GLU A 13 -9.42 14.37 6.93
C GLU A 13 -8.83 13.04 7.41
N ALA A 14 -9.09 11.94 6.70
CA ALA A 14 -8.60 10.62 7.06
C ALA A 14 -7.05 10.56 7.08
N PHE A 15 -6.40 11.12 6.05
CA PHE A 15 -4.95 11.12 5.97
C PHE A 15 -4.28 12.11 6.94
N ALA A 16 -4.94 13.24 7.24
CA ALA A 16 -4.46 14.17 8.27
C ALA A 16 -4.39 13.49 9.65
N LYS A 17 -5.36 12.64 10.00
CA LYS A 17 -5.37 11.89 11.28
C LYS A 17 -4.18 10.93 11.42
N ILE A 18 -3.61 10.46 10.32
CA ILE A 18 -2.44 9.56 10.31
C ILE A 18 -1.14 10.25 9.89
N GLY A 19 -1.13 11.59 9.82
CA GLY A 19 0.07 12.38 9.55
C GLY A 19 0.55 12.36 8.09
N ILE A 20 -0.28 11.90 7.15
CA ILE A 20 0.06 11.86 5.73
C ILE A 20 -0.53 13.09 5.03
N THR A 21 0.32 13.89 4.39
CA THR A 21 -0.10 15.14 3.74
C THR A 21 0.21 15.18 2.24
N LYS A 22 1.21 14.43 1.78
CA LYS A 22 1.59 14.38 0.36
C LYS A 22 0.70 13.41 -0.41
N LYS A 23 0.22 13.84 -1.57
CA LYS A 23 -0.64 13.02 -2.45
C LYS A 23 0.03 11.71 -2.91
N THR A 24 1.35 11.73 -3.09
CA THR A 24 2.15 10.53 -3.41
C THR A 24 2.06 9.48 -2.31
N ASP A 25 2.12 9.92 -1.06
CA ASP A 25 2.15 9.05 0.11
C ASP A 25 0.75 8.52 0.40
N MET A 26 -0.28 9.35 0.19
CA MET A 26 -1.69 8.91 0.22
C MET A 26 -1.93 7.78 -0.79
N ALA A 27 -1.45 7.95 -2.03
CA ALA A 27 -1.60 6.95 -3.08
C ALA A 27 -0.80 5.67 -2.78
N ALA A 28 0.37 5.77 -2.13
CA ALA A 28 1.17 4.62 -1.72
C ALA A 28 0.55 3.84 -0.55
N TYR A 29 -0.19 4.53 0.32
CA TYR A 29 -0.87 3.92 1.48
C TYR A 29 -2.07 3.04 1.07
N ILE A 30 -2.70 3.37 -0.06
CA ILE A 30 -3.84 2.63 -0.59
C ILE A 30 -3.34 1.61 -1.63
N PRO A 31 -3.84 0.36 -1.66
CA PRO A 31 -3.34 -0.68 -2.56
C PRO A 31 -3.84 -0.49 -4.01
N TYR A 32 -3.53 0.65 -4.61
CA TYR A 32 -3.85 1.02 -5.99
C TYR A 32 -2.68 1.76 -6.63
N ARG A 33 -2.64 1.76 -7.96
CA ARG A 33 -1.63 2.54 -8.70
C ARG A 33 -1.88 4.04 -8.51
N PHE A 34 -0.80 4.81 -8.42
CA PHE A 34 -0.85 6.28 -8.34
C PHE A 34 -1.70 6.90 -9.46
N SER A 35 -1.58 6.40 -10.69
CA SER A 35 -2.35 6.88 -11.84
C SER A 35 -3.87 6.77 -11.60
N TYR A 36 -4.33 5.62 -11.12
CA TYR A 36 -5.74 5.41 -10.79
C TYR A 36 -6.21 6.34 -9.67
N PHE A 37 -5.43 6.44 -8.59
CA PHE A 37 -5.75 7.34 -7.48
C PHE A 37 -5.86 8.80 -7.96
N SER A 38 -4.93 9.24 -8.80
CA SER A 38 -4.94 10.59 -9.36
C SER A 38 -6.17 10.81 -10.25
N GLU A 39 -6.46 9.90 -11.18
CA GLU A 39 -7.62 9.99 -12.08
C GLU A 39 -8.95 10.03 -11.32
N VAL A 40 -9.08 9.25 -10.24
CA VAL A 40 -10.30 9.24 -9.41
C VAL A 40 -10.44 10.52 -8.58
N THR A 41 -9.37 10.97 -7.93
CA THR A 41 -9.38 12.20 -7.09
C THR A 41 -9.48 13.50 -7.88
N THR A 42 -9.27 13.44 -9.19
CA THR A 42 -9.44 14.56 -10.12
C THR A 42 -10.74 14.49 -10.91
N GLY A 43 -11.50 13.39 -10.80
CA GLY A 43 -12.76 13.18 -11.51
C GLY A 43 -12.61 12.74 -12.97
N HIS A 44 -11.40 12.50 -13.47
CA HIS A 44 -11.17 11.95 -14.81
C HIS A 44 -11.67 10.50 -14.94
N LYS A 45 -11.77 9.76 -13.84
CA LYS A 45 -12.27 8.39 -13.82
C LYS A 45 -13.31 8.19 -12.73
N PRO A 46 -14.40 7.47 -13.02
CA PRO A 46 -15.39 7.14 -12.01
C PRO A 46 -14.78 6.27 -10.92
N MET A 47 -15.22 6.52 -9.70
CA MET A 47 -14.80 5.78 -8.53
C MET A 47 -15.43 4.38 -8.52
N SER A 48 -14.60 3.36 -8.35
CA SER A 48 -15.12 1.99 -8.20
C SER A 48 -15.59 1.72 -6.77
N ARG A 49 -16.57 0.84 -6.62
CA ARG A 49 -16.99 0.33 -5.31
C ARG A 49 -15.83 -0.33 -4.55
N LEU A 50 -14.94 -1.03 -5.25
CA LEU A 50 -13.76 -1.67 -4.66
C LEU A 50 -12.81 -0.64 -4.05
N PHE A 51 -12.61 0.49 -4.71
CA PHE A 51 -11.78 1.57 -4.19
C PHE A 51 -12.33 2.12 -2.88
N LEU A 52 -13.64 2.42 -2.81
CA LEU A 52 -14.31 2.85 -1.57
C LEU A 52 -14.17 1.84 -0.43
N ASN A 53 -14.36 0.55 -0.72
CA ASN A 53 -14.19 -0.49 0.28
C ASN A 53 -12.75 -0.52 0.83
N LYS A 54 -11.74 -0.29 -0.03
CA LYS A 54 -10.34 -0.23 0.42
C LYS A 54 -10.04 1.01 1.25
N LEU A 55 -10.65 2.15 0.93
CA LEU A 55 -10.55 3.35 1.78
C LEU A 55 -11.19 3.12 3.16
N TYR A 56 -12.36 2.48 3.20
CA TYR A 56 -13.01 2.09 4.44
C TYR A 56 -12.12 1.15 5.28
N GLU A 57 -11.61 0.07 4.68
CA GLU A 57 -10.76 -0.92 5.36
C GLU A 57 -9.44 -0.32 5.90
N ARG A 58 -8.84 0.65 5.20
CA ARG A 58 -7.51 1.18 5.52
C ARG A 58 -7.52 2.41 6.41
N ILE A 59 -8.47 3.31 6.19
CA ILE A 59 -8.49 4.64 6.80
C ILE A 59 -9.90 5.05 7.26
N GLY A 60 -10.87 4.13 7.26
CA GLY A 60 -12.17 4.35 7.86
C GLY A 60 -13.11 5.28 7.09
N ILE A 61 -12.84 5.61 5.83
CA ILE A 61 -13.73 6.45 5.02
C ILE A 61 -15.03 5.70 4.72
N ASN A 62 -16.18 6.29 5.10
CA ASN A 62 -17.49 5.70 4.90
C ASN A 62 -17.95 5.79 3.43
N PRO A 63 -18.17 4.66 2.73
CA PRO A 63 -18.63 4.66 1.34
C PRO A 63 -20.00 5.32 1.13
N GLN A 64 -20.90 5.23 2.11
CA GLN A 64 -22.23 5.85 2.02
C GLN A 64 -22.10 7.36 2.03
N TRP A 65 -21.32 7.88 2.98
CA TRP A 65 -21.09 9.32 3.08
C TRP A 65 -20.46 9.89 1.80
N VAL A 66 -19.46 9.21 1.21
CA VAL A 66 -18.88 9.68 -0.07
C VAL A 66 -19.94 9.77 -1.17
N ARG A 67 -20.86 8.80 -1.26
CA ARG A 67 -21.88 8.75 -2.31
C ARG A 67 -23.02 9.74 -2.09
N THR A 68 -23.58 9.79 -0.89
CA THR A 68 -24.83 10.53 -0.61
C THR A 68 -24.62 11.78 0.24
N GLY A 69 -23.52 11.85 0.98
CA GLY A 69 -23.28 12.87 2.00
C GLY A 69 -23.98 12.59 3.33
N GLU A 70 -24.60 11.43 3.47
CA GLU A 70 -25.36 11.06 4.67
C GLU A 70 -24.55 10.17 5.61
N GLY A 71 -24.76 10.35 6.91
CA GLY A 71 -24.08 9.59 7.97
C GLY A 71 -22.73 10.19 8.37
N GLU A 72 -21.91 9.42 9.07
CA GLU A 72 -20.57 9.83 9.47
C GLU A 72 -19.58 9.68 8.32
N MET A 73 -18.73 10.69 8.12
CA MET A 73 -17.68 10.68 7.08
C MET A 73 -16.61 9.63 7.36
N LEU A 74 -16.14 9.58 8.61
CA LEU A 74 -15.12 8.65 9.07
C LEU A 74 -15.73 7.77 10.16
N THR A 75 -15.67 6.48 9.92
CA THR A 75 -16.02 5.45 10.89
C THR A 75 -14.74 4.83 11.41
N GLU A 76 -14.73 4.32 12.64
CA GLU A 76 -13.61 3.49 13.07
C GLU A 76 -13.41 2.36 12.05
N PRO A 77 -12.19 2.17 11.52
CA PRO A 77 -11.94 1.09 10.58
C PRO A 77 -12.36 -0.19 11.28
N ALA A 78 -13.33 -0.91 10.71
CA ALA A 78 -13.75 -2.17 11.26
C ALA A 78 -12.52 -3.05 11.39
N VAL A 79 -12.00 -3.20 12.61
CA VAL A 79 -11.04 -4.25 12.94
C VAL A 79 -11.68 -5.49 12.35
N PRO A 80 -11.03 -6.18 11.38
CA PRO A 80 -11.69 -7.27 10.70
C PRO A 80 -11.98 -8.33 11.75
N LYS A 81 -13.22 -8.37 12.23
CA LYS A 81 -13.75 -9.56 12.89
C LYS A 81 -13.60 -10.62 11.82
N ALA A 82 -12.81 -11.64 12.12
CA ALA A 82 -12.66 -12.81 11.31
C ALA A 82 -14.03 -13.52 11.24
N GLU A 83 -14.91 -13.03 10.38
CA GLU A 83 -16.21 -13.64 10.15
C GLU A 83 -16.09 -14.56 8.93
N ASN A 84 -15.90 -15.84 9.27
CA ASN A 84 -16.25 -16.98 8.43
C ASN A 84 -17.67 -16.79 7.87
N GLY A 85 -17.82 -16.50 6.58
CA GLY A 85 -19.15 -16.28 6.01
C GLY A 85 -19.18 -16.15 4.49
N SER A 86 -19.28 -17.29 3.82
CA SER A 86 -19.30 -17.46 2.37
C SER A 86 -20.47 -16.75 1.66
N ARG A 87 -20.18 -15.97 0.61
CA ARG A 87 -20.98 -16.00 -0.65
C ARG A 87 -20.11 -15.67 -1.85
N ARG A 88 -19.43 -16.71 -2.34
CA ARG A 88 -18.83 -16.77 -3.67
C ARG A 88 -19.95 -16.80 -4.71
N GLN A 89 -19.96 -15.83 -5.62
CA GLN A 89 -20.45 -16.07 -6.97
C GLN A 89 -19.27 -15.96 -7.93
N SER A 90 -19.12 -17.02 -8.69
CA SER A 90 -17.96 -17.43 -9.47
C SER A 90 -17.71 -16.50 -10.67
N THR A 91 -16.49 -15.99 -10.79
CA THR A 91 -15.82 -15.86 -12.10
C THR A 91 -14.56 -16.72 -12.07
N ARG A 92 -14.49 -17.67 -13.00
CA ARG A 92 -13.60 -18.84 -13.00
C ARG A 92 -12.17 -18.52 -13.46
N ALA A 93 -11.67 -17.29 -13.23
CA ALA A 93 -10.40 -16.80 -13.76
C ALA A 93 -9.31 -16.51 -12.71
N ALA A 94 -9.62 -16.51 -11.41
CA ALA A 94 -8.70 -15.99 -10.38
C ALA A 94 -7.74 -17.02 -9.73
N LYS A 95 -7.66 -18.26 -10.24
CA LYS A 95 -6.83 -19.32 -9.63
C LYS A 95 -5.41 -19.44 -10.23
N SER A 96 -5.19 -19.01 -11.48
CA SER A 96 -3.83 -18.96 -12.06
C SER A 96 -3.02 -17.84 -11.43
N ASP A 97 -3.63 -16.65 -11.31
CA ASP A 97 -2.91 -15.43 -10.93
C ASP A 97 -2.36 -15.48 -9.50
N MET A 98 -3.00 -16.22 -8.59
CA MET A 98 -2.57 -16.29 -7.19
C MET A 98 -1.34 -17.21 -6.98
N GLN A 99 -1.12 -18.18 -7.87
CA GLN A 99 0.10 -19.00 -7.87
C GLN A 99 1.29 -18.21 -8.41
N ASP A 100 1.06 -17.41 -9.46
CA ASP A 100 2.10 -16.56 -10.05
C ASP A 100 2.53 -15.45 -9.09
N VAL A 101 1.59 -14.86 -8.35
CA VAL A 101 1.90 -13.86 -7.31
C VAL A 101 2.67 -14.48 -6.14
N GLN A 102 2.32 -15.70 -5.72
CA GLN A 102 3.04 -16.38 -4.64
C GLN A 102 4.46 -16.76 -5.06
N ALA A 103 4.64 -17.28 -6.28
CA ALA A 103 5.96 -17.60 -6.83
C ALA A 103 6.85 -16.36 -6.96
N PHE A 104 6.28 -15.24 -7.41
CA PHE A 104 6.98 -13.96 -7.48
C PHE A 104 7.42 -13.46 -6.10
N PHE A 105 6.58 -13.64 -5.07
CA PHE A 105 6.90 -13.21 -3.72
C PHE A 105 8.03 -14.04 -3.08
N GLU A 106 8.05 -15.37 -3.33
CA GLU A 106 9.16 -16.22 -2.89
C GLU A 106 10.46 -15.89 -3.64
N GLU A 107 10.38 -15.54 -4.92
CA GLU A 107 11.54 -15.07 -5.69
C GLU A 107 12.10 -13.75 -5.12
N LEU A 108 11.24 -12.81 -4.74
CA LEU A 108 11.68 -11.56 -4.08
C LEU A 108 12.38 -11.81 -2.74
N LYS A 109 11.85 -12.72 -1.91
CA LYS A 109 12.51 -13.09 -0.64
C LYS A 109 13.88 -13.68 -0.87
N LYS A 110 14.02 -14.54 -1.89
CA LYS A 110 15.29 -15.16 -2.25
C LYS A 110 16.31 -14.11 -2.70
N GLN A 111 15.91 -13.17 -3.55
CA GLN A 111 16.78 -12.08 -3.98
C GLN A 111 17.21 -11.19 -2.82
N LEU A 112 16.32 -10.92 -1.86
CA LEU A 112 16.66 -10.14 -0.68
C LEU A 112 17.75 -10.84 0.16
N ALA A 113 17.58 -12.15 0.42
CA ALA A 113 18.57 -12.94 1.16
C ALA A 113 19.93 -12.99 0.45
N GLU A 114 19.92 -13.13 -0.89
CA GLU A 114 21.16 -13.13 -1.68
C GLU A 114 21.86 -11.77 -1.65
N LYS A 115 21.10 -10.68 -1.65
CA LYS A 115 21.65 -9.32 -1.52
C LYS A 115 22.24 -9.07 -0.14
N ASP A 116 21.61 -9.56 0.92
CA ASP A 116 22.15 -9.45 2.28
C ASP A 116 23.47 -10.22 2.43
N GLU A 117 23.58 -11.42 1.82
CA GLU A 117 24.83 -12.18 1.81
C GLU A 117 25.93 -11.47 1.02
N GLN A 118 25.59 -10.85 -0.12
CA GLN A 118 26.52 -10.06 -0.92
C GLN A 118 27.04 -8.83 -0.15
N LEU A 119 26.16 -8.15 0.60
CA LEU A 119 26.54 -7.04 1.46
C LEU A 119 27.48 -7.49 2.56
N SER A 120 27.17 -8.59 3.25
CA SER A 120 28.06 -9.14 4.28
C SER A 120 29.46 -9.49 3.75
N LYS A 121 29.56 -10.06 2.54
CA LYS A 121 30.85 -10.32 1.89
C LYS A 121 31.60 -9.03 1.52
N ARG A 122 30.87 -7.98 1.12
CA ARG A 122 31.43 -6.67 0.80
C ARG A 122 31.96 -5.98 2.06
N ASP A 123 31.22 -6.05 3.17
CA ASP A 123 31.67 -5.51 4.47
C ASP A 123 32.95 -6.21 4.93
N ALA A 124 33.01 -7.54 4.87
CA ALA A 124 34.23 -8.28 5.21
C ALA A 124 35.44 -7.93 4.31
N GLN A 125 35.20 -7.61 3.02
CA GLN A 125 36.25 -7.13 2.13
C GLN A 125 36.71 -5.72 2.51
N ILE A 126 35.79 -4.84 2.90
CA ILE A 126 36.10 -3.48 3.37
C ILE A 126 36.96 -3.56 4.63
N ASP A 127 36.58 -4.37 5.62
CA ASP A 127 37.34 -4.55 6.86
C ASP A 127 38.77 -5.03 6.58
N ARG A 128 38.93 -5.98 5.65
CA ARG A 128 40.26 -6.47 5.23
C ARG A 128 41.09 -5.37 4.56
N LEU A 129 40.48 -4.53 3.73
CA LEU A 129 41.17 -3.42 3.08
C LEU A 129 41.57 -2.34 4.09
N LEU A 130 40.70 -2.03 5.04
CA LEU A 130 40.99 -1.10 6.14
C LEU A 130 42.19 -1.58 6.95
N GLN A 131 42.23 -2.86 7.32
CA GLN A 131 43.35 -3.44 8.04
C GLN A 131 44.69 -3.37 7.26
N ILE A 132 44.65 -3.53 5.94
CA ILE A 132 45.85 -3.36 5.09
C ILE A 132 46.30 -1.90 5.08
N ILE A 133 45.38 -0.95 4.96
CA ILE A 133 45.69 0.49 4.97
C ILE A 133 46.25 0.92 6.32
N GLU A 134 45.67 0.45 7.43
CA GLU A 134 46.18 0.71 8.79
C GLU A 134 47.61 0.19 8.97
N ASN A 135 47.89 -1.03 8.51
CA ASN A 135 49.22 -1.62 8.57
C ASN A 135 50.25 -0.90 7.67
N LEU A 136 49.80 -0.28 6.56
CA LEU A 136 50.66 0.50 5.67
C LEU A 136 50.88 1.95 6.16
N SER A 137 49.96 2.49 6.97
CA SER A 137 50.03 3.87 7.51
C SER A 137 50.75 3.96 8.86
N GLY A 138 50.98 2.82 9.52
CA GLY A 138 51.65 2.70 10.83
C GLY A 138 53.17 2.44 10.77
N ASN A 139 53.78 2.48 9.59
CA ASN A 139 55.24 2.48 9.35
C ASN A 139 55.66 3.84 8.80
#